data_AF-A0A0F9ACY0-F1
#
_entry.id   AF-A0A0F9ACY0-F1
#
_cell.length_a   1.000
_cell.length_b   1.000
_cell.length_c   1.000
_cell.angle_alpha   90.00
_cell.angle_beta   90.00
_cell.angle_gamma   90.00
#
_symmetry.space_group_name_H-M   'P 1'
#
loop_
_entity.id
_entity.type
_entity.pdbx_description
1 polymer ?
#
loop_
_entity_poly.entity_id
_entity_poly.type
_entity_poly.pdbx_seq_one_letter_code
_entity_poly.pdbx_strand_id
1 'polypeptide(L)'
;MLIDNDPKLDFDDVLIRPKRSELGSRKDVDLIREYTFKHSQHKYKGIPILAANMDTIATLALVFVHFMILIFMLGLKFDKIDERLKRLEAELLSPPYEPTQ
;
A
#
# COMPACT_ATOMS: atom_id res chain seq x y z
N MET A 1 31.80 -7.15 -22.29
CA MET A 1 30.37 -7.13 -21.94
C MET A 1 30.03 -8.51 -21.42
N LEU A 2 29.59 -8.64 -20.16
CA LEU A 2 29.12 -9.92 -19.64
C LEU A 2 27.63 -10.00 -20.02
N ILE A 3 27.32 -10.81 -21.03
CA ILE A 3 25.94 -11.02 -21.46
C ILE A 3 25.38 -12.09 -20.53
N ASP A 4 24.37 -11.72 -19.76
CA ASP A 4 23.65 -12.62 -18.88
C ASP A 4 22.61 -13.39 -19.71
N ASN A 5 22.78 -14.71 -19.81
CA ASN A 5 21.98 -15.60 -20.65
C ASN A 5 20.93 -16.39 -19.85
N ASP A 6 20.78 -16.09 -18.55
CA ASP A 6 19.85 -16.82 -17.71
C ASP A 6 18.40 -16.54 -18.11
N PRO A 7 17.52 -17.57 -18.06
CA PRO A 7 16.11 -17.42 -18.39
C PRO A 7 15.42 -16.47 -17.41
N LYS A 8 14.72 -15.47 -17.94
CA LYS A 8 13.93 -14.51 -17.17
C LYS A 8 12.47 -14.95 -17.22
N LEU A 9 11.87 -15.15 -16.06
CA LEU A 9 10.49 -15.59 -15.91
C LEU A 9 9.61 -14.40 -15.59
N ASP A 10 8.51 -14.25 -16.33
CA ASP A 10 7.40 -13.37 -15.99
C ASP A 10 6.31 -14.13 -15.19
N PHE A 11 5.30 -13.43 -14.70
CA PHE A 11 4.19 -14.04 -13.94
C PHE A 11 3.40 -15.05 -14.78
N ASP A 12 3.31 -14.83 -16.09
CA ASP A 12 2.60 -15.73 -17.02
C ASP A 12 3.37 -17.04 -17.28
N ASP A 13 4.67 -17.08 -16.99
CA ASP A 13 5.52 -18.25 -17.23
C ASP A 13 5.43 -19.30 -16.10
N VAL A 14 4.78 -18.97 -14.97
CA VAL A 14 4.83 -19.78 -13.75
C VAL A 14 3.45 -20.03 -13.14
N LEU A 15 3.29 -21.20 -12.51
CA LEU A 15 2.09 -21.57 -11.76
C LEU A 15 2.46 -22.04 -10.35
N ILE A 16 1.61 -21.72 -9.38
CA ILE A 16 1.76 -22.23 -8.01
C ILE A 16 1.24 -23.67 -7.97
N ARG A 17 2.12 -24.61 -7.59
CA ARG A 17 1.71 -26.00 -7.40
C ARG A 17 0.81 -26.12 -6.17
N PRO A 18 -0.41 -26.68 -6.28
CA PRO A 18 -1.25 -26.90 -5.12
C PRO A 18 -0.62 -27.92 -4.17
N LYS A 19 -0.72 -27.66 -2.86
CA LYS A 19 -0.28 -28.55 -1.79
C LYS A 19 -1.48 -28.83 -0.88
N ARG A 20 -1.57 -30.05 -0.35
CA ARG A 20 -2.60 -30.40 0.65
C ARG A 20 -2.46 -29.47 1.86
N SER A 21 -3.52 -28.74 2.17
CA SER A 21 -3.64 -27.90 3.37
C SER A 21 -4.50 -28.59 4.42
N GLU A 22 -4.29 -28.25 5.68
CA GLU A 22 -5.17 -28.62 6.80
C GLU A 22 -6.32 -27.61 6.99
N LEU A 23 -6.28 -26.48 6.27
CA LEU A 23 -7.29 -25.42 6.32
C LEU A 23 -8.61 -25.88 5.68
N GLY A 24 -9.71 -25.71 6.40
CA GLY A 24 -11.06 -26.09 5.96
C GLY A 24 -11.77 -25.01 5.14
N SER A 25 -11.44 -23.72 5.34
CA SER A 25 -12.04 -22.60 4.62
C SER A 25 -11.02 -21.53 4.25
N ARG A 26 -11.31 -20.78 3.17
CA ARG A 26 -10.50 -19.62 2.76
C ARG A 26 -10.54 -18.48 3.79
N LYS A 27 -11.55 -18.46 4.66
CA LYS A 27 -11.70 -17.46 5.73
C LYS A 27 -10.67 -17.63 6.85
N ASP A 28 -10.10 -18.82 6.99
CA ASP A 28 -9.15 -19.15 8.06
C ASP A 28 -7.71 -18.78 7.69
N VAL A 29 -7.51 -18.15 6.54
CA VAL A 29 -6.20 -17.71 6.05
C VAL A 29 -5.84 -16.35 6.66
N ASP A 30 -4.74 -16.29 7.40
CA ASP A 30 -4.18 -15.02 7.88
C ASP A 30 -3.31 -14.34 6.81
N LEU A 31 -3.70 -13.13 6.44
CA LEU A 31 -3.02 -12.29 5.45
C LEU A 31 -2.07 -11.27 6.11
N ILE A 32 -2.11 -11.11 7.43
CA ILE A 32 -1.31 -10.13 8.15
C ILE A 32 0.14 -10.61 8.22
N ARG A 33 1.07 -9.72 7.90
CA ARG A 33 2.51 -9.95 7.97
C ARG A 33 3.17 -8.89 8.82
N GLU A 34 4.21 -9.29 9.54
CA GLU A 34 5.06 -8.38 10.32
C GLU A 34 6.41 -8.25 9.61
N TYR A 35 6.84 -7.01 9.39
CA TYR A 35 8.10 -6.67 8.76
C TYR A 35 8.91 -5.76 9.69
N THR A 36 10.21 -6.05 9.80
CA THR A 36 11.17 -5.14 10.42
C THR A 36 12.04 -4.54 9.32
N PHE A 37 11.97 -3.23 9.14
CA PHE A 37 12.74 -2.55 8.11
C PHE A 37 14.22 -2.47 8.50
N LYS A 38 15.10 -2.94 7.60
CA LYS A 38 16.55 -3.04 7.85
C LYS A 38 17.20 -1.71 8.26
N HIS A 39 16.80 -0.60 7.66
CA HIS A 39 17.47 0.70 7.85
C HIS A 39 16.83 1.57 8.93
N SER A 40 15.50 1.57 9.03
CA SER A 40 14.80 2.40 10.02
C SER A 40 14.52 1.66 11.34
N GLN A 41 14.67 0.33 11.39
CA GLN A 41 14.29 -0.53 12.52
C GLN A 41 12.82 -0.43 12.92
N HIS A 42 11.98 0.20 12.09
CA HIS A 42 10.54 0.29 12.34
C HIS A 42 9.89 -1.06 12.06
N LYS A 43 8.85 -1.35 12.84
CA LYS A 43 8.01 -2.53 12.67
C LYS A 43 6.71 -2.14 12.01
N TYR A 44 6.34 -2.85 10.94
CA TYR A 44 5.06 -2.72 10.28
C TYR A 44 4.31 -4.04 10.37
N LYS A 45 3.03 -3.99 10.77
CA LYS A 45 2.14 -5.14 10.83
C LYS A 45 0.88 -4.85 10.03
N GLY A 46 0.62 -5.65 8.99
CA GLY A 46 -0.59 -5.52 8.18
C GLY A 46 -0.54 -6.37 6.91
N ILE A 47 -1.50 -6.15 6.01
CA ILE A 47 -1.61 -6.91 4.76
C ILE A 47 -0.66 -6.28 3.72
N PRO A 48 0.27 -7.05 3.11
CA PRO A 48 1.30 -6.51 2.22
C PRO A 48 0.78 -6.24 0.80
N ILE A 49 -0.31 -5.48 0.67
CA ILE A 49 -0.88 -5.09 -0.62
C ILE A 49 -0.77 -3.58 -0.76
N LEU A 50 -0.22 -3.14 -1.89
CA LEU A 50 0.02 -1.72 -2.15
C LEU A 50 -0.71 -1.16 -3.37
N ALA A 51 -1.37 -0.01 -3.23
CA ALA A 51 -1.90 0.79 -4.31
C ALA A 51 -0.78 1.61 -4.91
N ALA A 52 -0.73 1.66 -6.23
CA ALA A 52 0.24 2.45 -6.96
C ALA A 52 -0.06 3.95 -6.78
N ASN A 53 1.01 4.75 -6.68
CA ASN A 53 0.94 6.20 -6.62
C ASN A 53 0.64 6.81 -8.00
N MET A 54 -0.53 6.50 -8.57
CA MET A 54 -0.99 7.00 -9.87
C MET A 54 -2.25 7.85 -9.68
N ASP A 55 -2.40 8.90 -10.47
CA ASP A 55 -3.46 9.92 -10.33
C ASP A 55 -4.89 9.34 -10.28
N THR A 56 -5.14 8.23 -11.00
CA THR A 56 -6.45 7.57 -11.07
C THR A 56 -6.64 6.45 -10.05
N ILE A 57 -5.58 6.03 -9.37
CA ILE A 57 -5.58 4.90 -8.42
C ILE A 57 -5.57 5.44 -6.98
N ALA A 58 -4.84 6.52 -6.73
CA ALA A 58 -4.67 7.12 -5.41
C ALA A 58 -5.70 8.23 -5.14
N THR A 59 -7.00 7.91 -5.23
CA THR A 59 -8.06 8.83 -4.78
C THR A 59 -8.04 8.94 -3.24
N LEU A 60 -8.34 10.13 -2.70
CA LEU A 60 -8.33 10.42 -1.25
C LEU A 60 -9.09 9.40 -0.38
N ALA A 61 -10.12 8.74 -0.91
CA ALA A 61 -10.85 7.69 -0.21
C ALA A 61 -10.02 6.41 0.01
N LEU A 62 -9.14 6.05 -0.92
CA LEU A 62 -8.28 4.86 -0.83
C LEU A 62 -7.07 5.12 0.07
N VAL A 63 -6.64 6.38 0.16
CA VAL A 63 -5.46 6.85 0.89
C VAL A 63 -5.49 6.41 2.37
N PHE A 64 -6.65 6.44 3.04
CA PHE A 64 -6.75 6.08 4.46
C PHE A 64 -6.29 4.65 4.80
N VAL A 65 -6.47 3.69 3.88
CA VAL A 65 -6.03 2.30 4.06
C VAL A 65 -4.58 2.11 3.59
N HIS A 66 -4.13 2.98 2.68
CA HIS A 66 -2.91 2.80 1.90
C HIS A 66 -1.68 3.54 2.44
N PHE A 67 -1.90 4.57 3.24
CA PHE A 67 -0.90 5.62 3.45
C PHE A 67 0.34 5.20 4.22
N MET A 68 0.22 4.29 5.18
CA MET A 68 1.34 3.96 6.08
C MET A 68 2.55 3.36 5.36
N ILE A 69 2.37 2.65 4.25
CA ILE A 69 3.44 1.88 3.61
C ILE A 69 4.07 2.61 2.42
N LEU A 70 3.27 3.38 1.66
CA LEU A 70 3.79 4.16 0.53
C LEU A 70 4.77 5.27 0.99
N ILE A 71 4.53 5.82 2.18
CA ILE A 71 5.36 6.87 2.79
C ILE A 71 6.77 6.36 3.14
N PHE A 72 6.90 5.08 3.52
CA PHE A 72 8.19 4.50 3.89
C PHE A 72 9.07 4.16 2.68
N MET A 73 8.50 3.93 1.50
CA MET A 73 9.24 3.60 0.27
C MET A 73 9.78 4.84 -0.45
N LEU A 74 9.09 5.99 -0.33
CA LEU A 74 9.44 7.24 -1.02
C LEU A 74 10.29 8.22 -0.20
N GLY A 75 10.54 7.95 1.09
CA GLY A 75 11.40 8.80 1.94
C GLY A 75 10.86 10.21 2.16
N LEU A 76 9.55 10.44 1.99
CA LEU A 76 8.92 11.73 2.24
C LEU A 76 8.82 12.00 3.75
N LYS A 77 9.08 13.24 4.17
CA LYS A 77 9.01 13.66 5.58
C LYS A 77 7.57 13.51 6.12
N PHE A 78 7.40 12.65 7.12
CA PHE A 78 6.14 12.36 7.81
C PHE A 78 5.39 13.64 8.24
N ASP A 79 6.11 14.62 8.81
CA ASP A 79 5.52 15.82 9.41
C ASP A 79 4.72 16.68 8.45
N LYS A 80 5.15 16.77 7.18
CA LYS A 80 4.54 17.65 6.19
C LYS A 80 3.26 17.06 5.58
N ILE A 81 3.08 15.75 5.75
CA ILE A 81 1.98 15.00 5.18
C ILE A 81 0.82 14.91 6.16
N ASP A 82 1.07 14.73 7.46
CA ASP A 82 0.03 14.84 8.50
C ASP A 82 -0.64 16.22 8.47
N GLU A 83 0.14 17.27 8.21
CA GLU A 83 -0.40 18.61 7.99
C GLU A 83 -1.26 18.70 6.72
N ARG A 84 -0.86 18.05 5.62
CA ARG A 84 -1.67 18.00 4.39
C ARG A 84 -2.92 17.16 4.56
N LEU A 85 -2.87 16.07 5.33
CA LEU A 85 -4.02 15.22 5.62
C LEU A 85 -5.05 15.97 6.48
N LYS A 86 -4.60 16.67 7.53
CA LYS A 86 -5.44 17.55 8.33
C LYS A 86 -6.07 18.69 7.52
N ARG A 87 -5.33 19.24 6.55
CA ARG A 87 -5.86 20.26 5.63
C ARG A 87 -6.93 19.70 4.69
N LEU A 88 -6.71 18.50 4.14
CA LEU A 88 -7.66 17.83 3.25
C LEU A 88 -8.93 17.38 3.99
N GLU A 89 -8.80 16.89 5.22
CA GLU A 89 -9.95 16.59 6.10
C GLU A 89 -10.73 17.86 6.45
N ALA A 90 -10.04 18.97 6.74
CA ALA A 90 -10.68 20.26 7.03
C ALA A 90 -11.42 20.84 5.80
N GLU A 91 -10.90 20.59 4.59
CA GLU A 91 -11.51 21.04 3.33
C GLU A 91 -12.75 20.21 2.98
N LEU A 92 -12.72 18.90 3.24
CA LEU A 92 -13.86 17.99 3.01
C LEU A 92 -14.99 18.16 4.04
N LEU A 93 -14.68 18.62 5.25
CA LEU A 93 -15.66 18.88 6.33
C LEU A 93 -16.23 20.31 6.30
N SER A 94 -15.79 21.15 5.36
CA SER A 94 -16.38 22.48 5.18
C SER A 94 -17.80 22.34 4.58
N PRO A 95 -18.81 23.07 5.12
CA PRO A 95 -20.16 22.99 4.57
C PRO A 95 -20.14 23.42 3.10
N PRO A 96 -20.93 22.76 2.22
CA PRO A 96 -20.98 23.13 0.81
C PRO A 96 -21.34 24.61 0.70
N TYR A 97 -20.56 25.33 -0.10
CA TYR A 97 -20.76 26.75 -0.42
C TYR A 97 -22.24 27.03 -0.67
N GLU A 98 -22.89 27.78 0.23
CA GLU A 98 -24.24 28.29 -0.03
C GLU A 98 -24.14 29.35 -1.13
N PRO A 99 -24.82 29.17 -2.28
CA PRO A 99 -24.82 30.16 -3.33
C PRO A 99 -25.44 31.45 -2.78
N THR A 100 -24.65 32.52 -2.78
CA THR A 100 -25.10 33.85 -2.36
C THR A 100 -26.22 34.28 -3.30
N GLN A 101 -27.39 34.62 -2.73
CA GLN A 101 -28.54 35.15 -3.47
C GLN A 101 -28.21 36.46 -4.16
#